data_AF-A0A960EJ52-F1
#
_entry.id   AF-A0A960EJ52-F1
#
_cell.length_a   1.000
_cell.length_b   1.000
_cell.length_c   1.000
_cell.angle_alpha   90.00
_cell.angle_beta   90.00
_cell.angle_gamma   90.00
#
_symmetry.space_group_name_H-M   'P 1'
#
loop_
_entity.id
_entity.type
_entity.pdbx_description
1 polymer ?
#
loop_
_entity_poly.entity_id
_entity_poly.type
_entity_poly.pdbx_seq_one_letter_code
_entity_poly.pdbx_strand_id
1 'polypeptide(L)'
;MLRRIAQLSIRRRRLVLIGALIVFVVSGAIGGGVADRLSSGGFEDPSAESTRADDLLGEAFDTGTPNIILVVTATGGDVDAADAAAAGREVAAELGA
;
A
#
# COMPACT_ATOMS: atom_id res chain seq x y z
N MET A 1 14.56 2.68 -42.03
CA MET A 1 13.41 3.05 -41.18
C MET A 1 13.66 4.33 -40.38
N LEU A 2 14.74 4.41 -39.59
CA LEU A 2 15.08 5.57 -38.74
C LEU A 2 15.14 6.92 -39.49
N ARG A 3 15.71 6.93 -40.71
CA ARG A 3 15.77 8.14 -41.55
C ARG A 3 14.39 8.71 -41.90
N ARG A 4 13.38 7.85 -42.08
CA ARG A 4 11.98 8.28 -42.38
C ARG A 4 11.32 8.88 -41.13
N ILE A 5 11.54 8.28 -39.96
CA ILE A 5 11.04 8.80 -38.67
C ILE A 5 11.69 10.17 -38.40
N ALA A 6 13.01 10.29 -38.55
CA ALA A 6 13.71 11.55 -38.37
C ALA A 6 13.21 12.65 -39.34
N GLN A 7 13.02 12.31 -40.62
CA GLN A 7 12.48 13.26 -41.60
C GLN A 7 11.04 13.68 -41.27
N LEU A 8 10.19 12.76 -40.80
CA LEU A 8 8.83 13.06 -40.37
C LEU A 8 8.82 13.99 -39.15
N SER A 9 9.66 13.69 -38.15
CA SER A 9 9.81 14.49 -36.94
C SER A 9 10.32 15.91 -37.23
N ILE A 10 11.25 16.08 -38.16
CA ILE A 10 11.79 17.39 -38.53
C ILE A 10 10.79 18.17 -39.40
N ARG A 11 10.21 17.53 -40.43
CA ARG A 11 9.28 18.17 -41.37
C ARG A 11 7.98 18.61 -40.69
N ARG A 12 7.47 17.84 -39.72
CA ARG A 12 6.23 18.10 -38.99
C ARG A 12 6.46 18.36 -37.50
N ARG A 13 7.58 19.01 -37.15
CA ARG A 13 8.02 19.26 -35.77
C ARG A 13 6.93 19.78 -34.82
N ARG A 14 6.09 20.72 -35.26
CA ARG A 14 5.01 21.28 -34.43
C ARG A 14 3.95 20.24 -34.07
N LEU A 15 3.53 19.42 -35.04
CA LEU A 15 2.53 18.37 -34.80
C LEU A 15 3.09 17.28 -33.89
N VAL A 16 4.36 16.93 -34.06
CA VAL A 16 5.01 15.93 -33.19
C VAL A 16 5.13 16.45 -31.76
N LEU A 17 5.53 17.71 -31.57
CA LEU A 17 5.60 18.31 -30.24
C LEU A 17 4.23 18.42 -29.56
N ILE A 18 3.20 18.86 -30.30
CA ILE A 18 1.82 18.92 -29.78
C ILE A 18 1.33 17.52 -29.42
N GLY A 19 1.54 16.53 -30.29
CA GLY A 19 1.15 15.15 -30.02
C GLY A 19 1.85 14.58 -28.78
N ALA A 20 3.16 14.80 -28.65
CA ALA A 20 3.93 14.38 -27.48
C ALA A 20 3.43 15.06 -26.20
N LEU A 21 3.12 16.36 -26.25
CA LEU A 21 2.57 17.09 -25.11
C LEU A 21 1.18 16.55 -24.71
N ILE A 22 0.31 16.28 -25.68
CA ILE A 22 -1.01 15.68 -25.42
C ILE A 22 -0.85 14.33 -24.75
N VAL A 23 0.00 13.45 -25.29
CA VAL A 23 0.26 12.12 -24.70
C VAL A 23 0.82 12.26 -23.29
N PHE A 24 1.77 13.19 -23.07
CA PHE A 24 2.32 13.45 -21.75
C PHE A 24 1.25 13.87 -20.74
N VAL A 25 0.40 14.83 -21.10
CA VAL A 25 -0.69 15.32 -20.23
C VAL A 25 -1.70 14.21 -19.95
N VAL A 26 -2.10 13.44 -20.96
CA VAL A 26 -3.04 12.31 -20.80
C VAL A 26 -2.44 11.24 -19.89
N SER A 27 -1.18 10.87 -20.09
CA SER A 27 -0.48 9.91 -19.23
C SER A 27 -0.38 10.42 -17.79
N GLY A 28 -0.13 11.71 -17.58
CA GLY A 28 -0.14 12.32 -16.25
C GLY A 28 -1.53 12.30 -15.60
N ALA A 29 -2.58 12.61 -16.36
CA ALA A 29 -3.95 12.59 -15.88
C ALA A 29 -4.43 11.18 -15.48
N ILE A 30 -4.05 10.17 -16.26
CA ILE A 30 -4.41 8.76 -15.98
C ILE A 30 -3.52 8.16 -14.90
N GLY A 31 -2.20 8.40 -14.98
CA GLY A 31 -1.19 7.75 -14.13
C GLY A 31 -0.83 8.49 -12.85
N GLY A 32 -1.30 9.74 -12.66
CA GLY A 32 -0.91 10.57 -11.51
C GLY A 32 -1.22 9.95 -10.16
N GLY A 33 -2.28 9.16 -10.06
CA GLY A 33 -2.69 8.45 -8.83
C GLY A 33 -2.13 7.03 -8.69
N VAL A 34 -1.15 6.62 -9.50
CA VAL A 34 -0.62 5.24 -9.43
C VAL A 34 0.06 4.95 -8.10
N ALA A 35 0.63 5.96 -7.44
CA ALA A 35 1.29 5.82 -6.14
C ALA A 35 0.34 5.25 -5.08
N ASP A 36 -0.93 5.68 -5.07
CA ASP A 36 -1.95 5.23 -4.12
C ASP A 36 -2.47 3.81 -4.42
N ARG A 37 -2.16 3.28 -5.61
CA ARG A 37 -2.61 1.96 -6.09
C ARG A 37 -1.49 0.92 -6.04
N LEU A 38 -0.27 1.31 -5.71
CA LEU A 38 0.84 0.39 -5.54
C LEU A 38 0.70 -0.33 -4.19
N SER A 39 0.74 -1.65 -4.23
CA SER A 39 0.85 -2.47 -3.03
C SER A 39 2.30 -2.49 -2.55
N SER A 40 2.52 -2.44 -1.24
CA SER A 40 3.83 -2.67 -0.61
C SER A 40 4.15 -4.15 -0.42
N GLY A 41 3.24 -5.07 -0.79
CA GLY A 41 3.37 -6.52 -0.57
C GLY A 41 3.38 -7.35 -1.85
N GLY A 42 3.05 -8.64 -1.73
CA GLY A 42 3.09 -9.61 -2.83
C GLY A 42 4.42 -10.35 -2.93
N PHE A 43 5.12 -10.51 -1.80
CA PHE A 43 6.37 -11.26 -1.72
C PHE A 43 6.13 -12.75 -1.49
N GLU A 44 4.92 -13.09 -1.04
CA GLU A 44 4.46 -14.43 -0.72
C GLU A 44 4.03 -15.16 -2.00
N ASP A 45 4.29 -16.47 -2.05
CA ASP A 45 3.76 -17.31 -3.12
C ASP A 45 2.28 -17.61 -2.83
N PRO A 46 1.34 -17.20 -3.69
CA PRO A 46 -0.09 -17.44 -3.49
C PRO A 46 -0.47 -18.93 -3.54
N SER A 47 0.42 -19.79 -4.02
CA SER A 47 0.22 -21.25 -4.09
C SER A 47 0.86 -22.02 -2.95
N ALA A 48 1.63 -21.37 -2.06
CA ALA A 48 2.29 -22.05 -0.95
C ALA A 48 1.30 -22.47 0.15
N GLU A 49 1.59 -23.60 0.80
CA GLU A 49 0.78 -24.09 1.92
C GLU A 49 0.77 -23.13 3.12
N SER A 50 1.85 -22.36 3.32
CA SER A 50 1.92 -21.35 4.39
C SER A 50 0.92 -20.22 4.17
N THR A 51 0.79 -19.73 2.93
CA THR A 51 -0.18 -18.68 2.57
C THR A 51 -1.60 -19.17 2.84
N ARG A 52 -1.90 -20.42 2.44
CA ARG A 52 -3.19 -21.04 2.71
C ARG A 52 -3.44 -21.24 4.21
N ALA A 53 -2.41 -21.59 4.99
CA ALA A 53 -2.54 -21.74 6.44
C ALA A 53 -2.86 -20.40 7.11
N ASP A 54 -2.18 -19.32 6.70
CA ASP A 54 -2.46 -17.96 7.19
C ASP A 54 -3.89 -17.52 6.85
N ASP A 55 -4.35 -17.74 5.61
CA ASP A 55 -5.73 -17.41 5.21
C ASP A 55 -6.77 -18.15 6.07
N LEU A 56 -6.56 -19.46 6.29
CA LEU A 56 -7.45 -20.27 7.13
C LEU A 56 -7.45 -19.83 8.59
N LEU A 57 -6.30 -19.44 9.13
CA LEU A 57 -6.21 -18.90 10.47
C LEU A 57 -6.99 -17.60 10.59
N GLY A 58 -6.79 -16.67 9.64
CA GLY A 58 -7.49 -15.39 9.60
C GLY A 58 -9.01 -15.55 9.51
N GLU A 59 -9.50 -16.40 8.61
CA GLU A 59 -10.95 -16.65 8.45
C GLU A 59 -11.58 -17.33 9.68
N ALA A 60 -10.90 -18.30 10.30
CA ALA A 60 -11.48 -19.11 11.37
C ALA A 60 -11.41 -18.44 12.75
N PHE A 61 -10.38 -17.63 12.99
CA PHE A 61 -10.08 -17.07 14.31
C PHE A 61 -10.11 -15.54 14.35
N ASP A 62 -10.43 -14.87 13.25
CA ASP A 62 -10.39 -13.40 13.12
C ASP A 62 -9.02 -12.84 13.55
N THR A 63 -7.96 -13.54 13.15
CA THR A 63 -6.58 -13.26 13.56
C THR A 63 -5.76 -12.71 12.39
N GLY A 64 -4.70 -11.99 12.70
CA GLY A 64 -3.77 -11.46 11.70
C GLY A 64 -2.61 -10.73 12.35
N THR A 65 -1.66 -10.28 11.53
CA THR A 65 -0.55 -9.45 12.01
C THR A 65 -1.09 -8.07 12.42
N PRO A 66 -0.94 -7.65 13.69
CA PRO A 66 -1.43 -6.36 14.14
C PRO A 66 -0.71 -5.24 13.38
N ASN A 67 -1.47 -4.29 12.84
CA ASN A 67 -0.92 -3.17 12.08
C ASN A 67 -0.17 -2.16 12.98
N ILE A 68 -0.48 -2.15 14.28
CA ILE A 68 0.06 -1.18 15.25
C ILE A 68 0.41 -1.91 16.55
N ILE A 69 1.57 -1.59 17.12
CA ILE A 69 1.96 -1.98 18.47
C ILE A 69 2.10 -0.72 19.31
N LEU A 70 1.33 -0.61 20.39
CA LEU A 70 1.42 0.50 21.35
C LEU A 70 2.26 0.07 22.54
N VAL A 71 3.34 0.80 22.78
CA VAL A 71 4.15 0.66 23.98
C VAL A 71 3.66 1.67 24.99
N VAL A 72 3.06 1.19 26.07
CA VAL A 72 2.50 2.00 27.16
C VAL A 72 3.36 1.86 28.41
N THR A 73 3.45 2.93 29.19
CA THR A 73 4.19 2.95 30.46
C THR A 73 3.22 3.15 31.62
N ALA A 74 3.23 2.23 32.59
CA ALA A 74 2.48 2.38 33.83
C ALA A 74 3.14 3.46 34.69
N THR A 75 2.49 4.62 34.82
CA THR A 75 2.97 5.72 35.67
C THR A 75 2.35 5.59 37.05
N GLY A 76 3.15 5.15 38.02
CA GLY A 76 2.73 5.05 39.42
C GLY A 76 2.44 3.64 39.94
N GLY A 77 2.80 2.59 39.20
CA GLY A 77 2.55 1.21 39.61
C GLY A 77 3.29 0.18 38.75
N ASP A 78 2.94 -1.09 38.96
CA ASP A 78 3.44 -2.22 38.19
C ASP A 78 2.60 -2.40 36.90
N VAL A 79 3.23 -2.89 35.83
CA VAL A 79 2.54 -3.16 34.55
C VAL A 79 1.56 -4.32 34.67
N ASP A 80 1.78 -5.23 35.63
CA ASP A 80 0.89 -6.36 35.92
C ASP A 80 -0.31 -5.99 36.82
N ALA A 81 -0.44 -4.71 37.20
CA ALA A 81 -1.55 -4.25 38.01
C ALA A 81 -2.89 -4.32 37.24
N ALA A 82 -3.96 -4.63 37.97
CA ALA A 82 -5.27 -4.89 37.36
C ALA A 82 -5.86 -3.68 36.63
N ASP A 83 -5.55 -2.47 37.09
CA ASP A 83 -5.91 -1.19 36.47
C ASP A 83 -5.15 -0.95 35.16
N ALA A 84 -3.84 -1.22 35.12
CA ALA A 84 -3.06 -1.18 33.89
C ALA A 84 -3.58 -2.16 32.84
N ALA A 85 -3.91 -3.40 33.25
CA ALA A 85 -4.49 -4.40 32.36
C ALA A 85 -5.92 -4.06 31.90
N ALA A 86 -6.70 -3.33 32.71
CA ALA A 86 -8.02 -2.85 32.32
C ALA A 86 -7.92 -1.73 31.27
N ALA A 87 -7.07 -0.73 31.52
CA ALA A 87 -6.83 0.37 30.59
C ALA A 87 -6.29 -0.12 29.23
N GLY A 88 -5.36 -1.09 29.23
CA GLY A 88 -4.84 -1.68 27.99
C GLY A 88 -5.91 -2.38 27.16
N ARG A 89 -6.85 -3.09 27.81
CA ARG A 89 -7.98 -3.73 27.12
C ARG A 89 -8.98 -2.72 26.56
N GLU A 90 -9.22 -1.62 27.27
CA GLU A 90 -10.09 -0.54 26.79
C GLU A 90 -9.52 0.10 25.52
N VAL A 91 -8.23 0.46 25.54
CA VAL A 91 -7.53 1.02 24.36
C VAL A 91 -7.53 0.02 23.20
N ALA A 92 -7.28 -1.26 23.46
CA ALA A 92 -7.32 -2.30 22.43
C ALA A 92 -8.73 -2.44 21.82
N ALA A 93 -9.78 -2.32 22.62
CA ALA A 93 -11.16 -2.37 22.14
C ALA A 93 -11.55 -1.13 21.32
N GLU A 94 -11.09 0.06 21.72
CA GLU A 94 -11.31 1.30 20.96
C GLU A 94 -10.63 1.26 19.58
N LEU A 95 -9.43 0.68 19.50
CA LEU A 95 -8.65 0.60 18.26
C LEU A 95 -8.97 -0.62 17.39
N GLY A 96 -9.61 -1.65 17.96
CA GLY A 96 -10.04 -2.85 17.25
C GLY A 96 -11.42 -2.76 16.60
N ALA A 97 -12.12 -1.63 16.78
CA ALA A 97 -13.40 -1.31 16.13
C ALA A 97 -13.18 -0.55 14.81
#